data_AF-A0A4R3LFQ2-F1
#
_entry.id   AF-A0A4R3LFQ2-F1
#
_cell.length_a   1.000
_cell.length_b   1.000
_cell.length_c   1.000
_cell.angle_alpha   90.00
_cell.angle_beta   90.00
_cell.angle_gamma   90.00
#
_symmetry.space_group_name_H-M   'P 1'
#
loop_
_entity.id
_entity.type
_entity.pdbx_description
1 polymer ?
#
loop_
_entity_poly.entity_id
_entity_poly.type
_entity_poly.pdbx_seq_one_letter_code
_entity_poly.pdbx_strand_id
1 'polypeptide(L)'
;MGAVARQLHPQRRLDQRVCSIEFFPYRSQSFAHGSVRLPSQAYSFALVRRAIARGAVLVVTRCEGLWYAAVPELREARAAGRLFVSSNPRSSSLAPRTLGDVGFNKMLEALGS
;
A
#
# COMPACT_ATOMS: atom_id res chain seq x y z
N MET A 1 -25.39 -19.35 18.20
CA MET A 1 -24.42 -19.12 17.10
C MET A 1 -25.12 -18.39 15.96
N GLY A 2 -25.21 -17.06 16.05
CA GLY A 2 -25.88 -16.23 15.05
C GLY A 2 -24.97 -15.98 13.86
N ALA A 3 -25.37 -16.42 12.68
CA ALA A 3 -24.72 -16.05 11.43
C ALA A 3 -24.93 -14.54 11.20
N VAL A 4 -23.85 -13.76 11.30
CA VAL A 4 -23.87 -12.33 10.97
C VAL A 4 -23.99 -12.24 9.44
N ALA A 5 -25.17 -11.88 8.96
CA ALA A 5 -25.41 -11.61 7.55
C ALA A 5 -24.47 -10.48 7.08
N ARG A 6 -23.61 -10.78 6.10
CA ARG A 6 -22.78 -9.76 5.44
C ARG A 6 -23.69 -8.89 4.59
N GLN A 7 -23.98 -7.69 5.08
CA GLN A 7 -24.61 -6.64 4.30
C GLN A 7 -23.61 -6.16 3.23
N LEU A 8 -23.80 -6.60 1.99
CA LEU A 8 -23.02 -6.10 0.85
C LEU A 8 -23.56 -4.71 0.50
N HIS A 9 -22.87 -3.67 0.98
CA HIS A 9 -23.15 -2.28 0.62
C HIS A 9 -22.98 -2.08 -0.90
N PRO A 10 -23.73 -1.16 -1.54
CA PRO A 10 -23.53 -0.80 -2.94
C PRO A 10 -22.04 -0.48 -3.15
N GLN A 11 -21.38 -1.24 -4.02
CA GLN A 11 -19.93 -1.23 -4.19
C GLN A 11 -19.45 0.10 -4.77
N ARG A 12 -19.39 1.15 -3.95
CA ARG A 12 -18.43 2.23 -4.16
C ARG A 12 -17.08 1.54 -4.28
N ARG A 13 -16.38 1.77 -5.39
CA ARG A 13 -15.15 1.07 -5.80
C ARG A 13 -14.08 1.15 -4.70
N LEU A 14 -14.13 0.22 -3.76
CA LEU A 14 -13.25 0.09 -2.59
C LEU A 14 -11.79 -0.04 -3.05
N ASP A 15 -11.60 -0.68 -4.20
CA ASP A 15 -10.36 -0.83 -4.96
C ASP A 15 -9.70 0.49 -5.36
N GLN A 16 -10.42 1.61 -5.35
CA GLN A 16 -9.89 2.91 -5.74
C GLN A 16 -9.40 3.76 -4.58
N ARG A 17 -9.69 3.42 -3.32
CA ARG A 17 -9.37 4.28 -2.17
C ARG A 17 -8.10 3.90 -1.43
N VAL A 18 -7.72 2.63 -1.48
CA VAL A 18 -6.49 2.12 -0.87
C VAL A 18 -5.63 1.46 -1.95
N CYS A 19 -4.32 1.66 -1.88
CA CYS A 19 -3.32 0.99 -2.70
C CYS A 19 -2.24 0.39 -1.80
N SER A 20 -2.24 -0.93 -1.63
CA SER A 20 -1.16 -1.67 -0.97
C SER A 20 -0.31 -2.34 -2.04
N ILE A 21 0.99 -2.02 -2.07
CA ILE A 21 1.86 -2.49 -3.15
C ILE A 21 3.27 -2.81 -2.66
N GLU A 22 3.86 -3.83 -3.26
CA GLU A 22 5.19 -4.32 -2.94
C GLU A 22 6.13 -4.14 -4.13
N PHE A 23 7.35 -3.66 -3.88
CA PHE A 23 8.33 -3.41 -4.94
C PHE A 23 8.84 -4.73 -5.56
N PHE A 24 9.02 -5.74 -4.69
CA PHE A 24 9.23 -7.14 -5.07
C PHE A 24 8.30 -8.04 -4.24
N PRO A 25 7.71 -9.08 -4.86
CA PRO A 25 6.85 -10.03 -4.15
C PRO A 25 7.63 -10.96 -3.23
N TYR A 26 8.95 -11.10 -3.45
CA TYR A 26 9.79 -12.02 -2.69
C TYR A 26 10.33 -11.36 -1.41
N ARG A 27 10.12 -12.02 -0.26
CA ARG A 27 10.29 -11.43 1.09
C ARG A 27 11.71 -11.49 1.67
N SER A 28 12.69 -11.95 0.90
CA SER A 28 14.07 -12.07 1.39
C SER A 28 14.73 -10.69 1.50
N GLN A 29 15.38 -10.41 2.64
CA GLN A 29 16.21 -9.21 2.82
C GLN A 29 17.64 -9.39 2.31
N SER A 30 18.10 -10.64 2.15
CA SER A 30 19.44 -10.98 1.66
C SER A 30 19.51 -11.14 0.14
N PHE A 31 18.36 -11.26 -0.52
CA PHE A 31 18.32 -11.28 -1.97
C PHE A 31 18.55 -9.87 -2.51
N ALA A 32 19.56 -9.68 -3.36
CA ALA A 32 19.99 -8.39 -3.87
C ALA A 32 19.03 -7.84 -4.94
N HIS A 33 17.77 -7.58 -4.57
CA HIS A 33 16.72 -7.20 -5.51
C HIS A 33 17.02 -5.91 -6.29
N GLY A 34 17.94 -5.06 -5.82
CA GLY A 34 18.25 -3.77 -6.44
C GLY A 34 18.79 -3.84 -7.87
N SER A 35 19.39 -4.97 -8.27
CA SER A 35 19.94 -5.17 -9.62
C SER A 35 18.97 -5.84 -10.59
N VAL A 36 17.89 -6.46 -10.09
CA VAL A 36 16.93 -7.19 -10.92
C VAL A 36 15.79 -6.24 -11.31
N ARG A 37 15.87 -5.64 -12.50
CA ARG A 37 14.72 -4.92 -13.07
C ARG A 37 13.80 -5.90 -13.77
N LEU A 38 12.61 -6.09 -13.22
CA LEU A 38 11.58 -6.90 -13.88
C LEU A 38 10.75 -5.98 -14.80
N PRO A 39 10.54 -6.33 -16.09
CA PRO A 39 9.68 -5.53 -16.98
C PRO A 39 8.27 -5.30 -16.41
N SER A 40 7.76 -6.26 -15.62
CA SER A 40 6.47 -6.16 -14.93
C SER A 40 6.42 -5.05 -13.87
N GLN A 41 7.54 -4.55 -13.38
CA GLN A 41 7.57 -3.45 -12.41
C GLN A 41 7.05 -2.14 -13.02
N ALA A 42 7.21 -1.93 -14.33
CA ALA A 42 6.67 -0.73 -14.99
C ALA A 42 5.15 -0.63 -14.82
N TYR A 43 4.46 -1.77 -14.86
CA TYR A 43 3.03 -1.83 -14.60
C TYR A 43 2.69 -1.49 -13.15
N SER A 44 3.43 -2.06 -12.19
CA SER A 44 3.30 -1.72 -10.77
C SER A 44 3.49 -0.22 -10.52
N PHE A 45 4.49 0.40 -11.13
CA PHE A 45 4.74 1.84 -11.02
C PHE A 45 3.58 2.67 -11.59
N ALA A 46 3.02 2.24 -12.74
CA ALA A 46 1.85 2.90 -13.31
C ALA A 46 0.62 2.80 -12.38
N LEU A 47 0.41 1.67 -11.70
CA LEU A 47 -0.66 1.52 -10.71
C LEU A 47 -0.47 2.46 -9.52
N VAL A 48 0.76 2.62 -9.02
CA VAL A 48 1.07 3.58 -7.94
C VAL A 48 0.80 5.00 -8.38
N ARG A 49 1.28 5.41 -9.57
CA ARG A 49 1.02 6.76 -10.10
C ARG A 49 -0.47 7.04 -10.22
N ARG A 50 -1.26 6.09 -10.74
CA ARG A 50 -2.72 6.20 -10.79
C ARG A 50 -3.33 6.30 -9.38
N ALA A 51 -2.77 5.62 -8.38
CA ALA A 51 -3.20 5.73 -6.99
C ALA A 51 -2.90 7.08 -6.35
N ILE A 52 -1.73 7.65 -6.65
CA ILE A 52 -1.37 8.99 -6.22
C ILE A 52 -2.33 10.02 -6.84
N ALA A 53 -2.54 9.94 -8.15
CA ALA A 53 -3.39 10.88 -8.90
C ALA A 53 -4.85 10.90 -8.43
N ARG A 54 -5.40 9.74 -8.04
CA ARG A 54 -6.76 9.65 -7.49
C ARG A 54 -6.87 9.97 -6.00
N GLY A 55 -5.78 10.34 -5.34
CA GLY A 55 -5.79 10.69 -3.91
C GLY A 55 -5.91 9.50 -2.96
N ALA A 56 -5.57 8.27 -3.40
CA ALA A 56 -5.70 7.07 -2.56
C ALA A 56 -4.77 7.11 -1.34
N VAL A 57 -5.16 6.37 -0.30
CA VAL A 57 -4.27 5.98 0.81
C VAL A 57 -3.31 4.91 0.29
N LEU A 58 -2.02 5.15 0.42
CA LEU A 58 -0.97 4.26 -0.04
C LEU A 58 -0.33 3.56 1.14
N VAL A 59 -0.10 2.26 1.00
CA VAL A 59 0.61 1.43 1.98
C VAL A 59 1.79 0.77 1.30
N VAL A 60 2.98 1.06 1.79
CA VAL A 60 4.24 0.43 1.35
C VAL A 60 4.73 -0.49 2.45
N THR A 61 4.87 -1.78 2.15
CA THR A 61 5.30 -2.76 3.17
C THR A 61 6.82 -2.83 3.31
N ARG A 62 7.56 -2.61 2.21
CA ARG A 62 9.01 -2.81 2.13
C ARG A 62 9.63 -1.99 1.00
N CYS A 63 10.96 -1.91 0.99
CA CYS A 63 11.74 -1.30 -0.09
C CYS A 63 11.38 0.17 -0.35
N GLU A 64 11.09 0.94 0.71
CA GLU A 64 10.69 2.34 0.60
C GLU A 64 11.68 3.18 -0.23
N GLY A 65 12.99 3.02 -0.02
CA GLY A 65 14.00 3.73 -0.81
C GLY A 65 13.92 3.44 -2.31
N LEU A 66 13.69 2.18 -2.69
CA LEU A 66 13.53 1.79 -4.10
C LEU A 66 12.22 2.32 -4.68
N TRP A 67 11.17 2.39 -3.87
CA TRP A 67 9.91 3.02 -4.24
C TRP A 67 10.07 4.50 -4.55
N TYR A 68 10.75 5.27 -3.70
CA TYR A 68 11.02 6.69 -4.00
C TYR A 68 11.90 6.89 -5.23
N ALA A 69 12.84 5.97 -5.49
CA ALA A 69 13.68 6.04 -6.68
C ALA A 69 12.86 5.78 -7.96
N ALA A 70 11.89 4.86 -7.92
CA ALA A 70 11.07 4.50 -9.08
C ALA A 70 9.84 5.40 -9.30
N VAL A 71 9.24 5.89 -8.20
CA VAL A 71 8.04 6.74 -8.18
C VAL A 71 8.27 7.90 -7.19
N PRO A 72 9.03 8.94 -7.60
CA PRO A 72 9.33 10.09 -6.74
C PRO A 72 8.08 10.81 -6.20
N GLU A 73 6.96 10.74 -6.92
CA GLU A 73 5.66 11.33 -6.58
C GLU A 73 5.09 10.79 -5.24
N LEU A 74 5.60 9.65 -4.76
CA LEU A 74 5.28 9.14 -3.42
C LEU A 74 5.64 10.13 -2.29
N ARG A 75 6.63 10.99 -2.51
CA ARG A 75 7.01 12.02 -1.52
C ARG A 75 5.89 13.03 -1.30
N GLU A 76 5.17 13.39 -2.35
CA GLU A 76 4.02 14.28 -2.28
C GLU A 76 2.86 13.61 -1.53
N ALA A 77 2.60 12.33 -1.83
CA ALA A 77 1.60 11.56 -1.09
C ALA A 77 1.94 11.44 0.41
N ARG A 78 3.24 11.30 0.74
CA ARG A 78 3.70 11.31 2.13
C ARG A 78 3.52 12.66 2.81
N ALA A 79 3.90 13.75 2.13
CA ALA A 79 3.69 15.11 2.63
C ALA A 79 2.20 15.41 2.86
N ALA A 80 1.32 14.85 2.03
CA ALA A 80 -0.13 14.94 2.16
C ALA A 80 -0.74 14.00 3.23
N GLY A 81 0.08 13.26 3.99
CA GLY A 81 -0.41 12.34 5.03
C GLY A 81 -1.15 11.12 4.50
N ARG A 82 -0.89 10.72 3.24
CA ARG A 82 -1.58 9.61 2.56
C ARG A 82 -0.70 8.38 2.34
N LEU A 83 0.59 8.43 2.64
CA LEU A 83 1.50 7.29 2.53
C LEU A 83 1.89 6.77 3.91
N PHE A 84 1.67 5.48 4.12
CA PHE A 84 2.06 4.76 5.34
C PHE A 84 3.02 3.63 5.01
N VAL A 85 4.04 3.46 5.84
CA VAL A 85 5.06 2.43 5.67
C VAL A 85 4.93 1.43 6.79
N SER A 86 4.88 0.14 6.47
CA SER A 86 4.86 -0.92 7.48
C SER A 86 6.17 -0.93 8.25
N SER A 87 6.07 -0.96 9.58
CA SER A 87 7.22 -1.14 10.48
C SER A 87 7.79 -2.57 10.42
N ASN A 88 7.02 -3.54 9.92
CA ASN A 88 7.44 -4.93 9.78
C ASN A 88 7.37 -5.38 8.31
N PRO A 89 8.48 -5.31 7.57
CA PRO A 89 8.52 -5.65 6.14
C PRO A 89 8.39 -7.16 5.85
N ARG A 90 8.41 -8.02 6.88
CA ARG A 90 8.20 -9.48 6.73
C ARG A 90 6.73 -9.88 6.90
N SER A 91 5.94 -9.04 7.57
CA SER A 91 4.52 -9.29 7.78
C SER A 91 3.74 -9.02 6.50
N SER A 92 2.84 -9.95 6.15
CA SER A 92 1.84 -9.75 5.09
C SER A 92 0.54 -9.14 5.61
N SER A 93 0.41 -8.98 6.92
CA SER A 93 -0.78 -8.42 7.55
C SER A 93 -0.62 -6.92 7.77
N LEU A 94 -1.62 -6.15 7.37
CA LEU A 94 -1.75 -4.74 7.71
C LEU A 94 -2.59 -4.63 8.99
N ALA A 95 -1.95 -4.30 10.11
CA ALA A 95 -2.56 -4.20 11.43
C ALA A 95 -2.14 -2.88 12.11
N PRO A 96 -2.83 -2.43 13.18
CA PRO A 96 -2.41 -1.26 13.96
C PRO A 96 -0.95 -1.35 14.39
N ARG A 97 -0.53 -2.54 14.85
CA ARG A 97 0.86 -2.84 15.24
C ARG A 97 1.89 -2.61 14.11
N THR A 98 1.51 -2.78 12.85
CA THR A 98 2.44 -2.65 11.71
C THR A 98 2.35 -1.29 11.01
N LEU A 99 1.18 -0.66 10.98
CA LEU A 99 0.97 0.64 10.31
C LEU A 99 0.89 1.84 11.26
N GLY A 100 0.90 1.58 12.58
CA GLY A 100 0.51 2.56 13.59
C GLY A 100 -0.99 2.81 13.58
N ASP A 101 -1.52 3.34 14.69
CA ASP A 101 -2.95 3.62 14.81
C ASP A 101 -3.42 4.66 13.78
N VAL A 102 -2.61 5.70 13.54
CA VAL A 102 -2.92 6.74 12.54
C VAL A 102 -3.05 6.13 11.14
N GLY A 103 -2.08 5.32 10.70
CA GLY A 103 -2.09 4.74 9.37
C GLY A 103 -3.18 3.69 9.20
N PHE A 104 -3.41 2.88 10.23
CA PHE A 104 -4.47 1.87 10.22
C PHE A 104 -5.86 2.52 10.20
N ASN A 105 -6.11 3.54 11.02
CA ASN A 105 -7.38 4.27 11.01
C ASN A 105 -7.60 4.99 9.68
N LYS A 106 -6.56 5.60 9.08
CA LYS A 106 -6.69 6.23 7.75
C LYS A 106 -7.05 5.22 6.67
N MET A 107 -6.51 4.01 6.76
CA MET A 107 -6.87 2.91 5.87
C MET A 107 -8.33 2.48 6.08
N LEU A 108 -8.80 2.36 7.32
CA LEU A 108 -10.21 2.02 7.62
C LEU A 108 -11.18 3.11 7.15
N GLU A 109 -10.88 4.38 7.40
CA GLU A 109 -11.63 5.53 6.88
C GLU A 109 -11.77 5.45 5.35
N ALA A 110 -10.68 5.14 4.66
CA ALA A 110 -10.68 4.98 3.20
C ALA A 110 -11.55 3.79 2.76
N LEU A 111 -11.57 2.70 3.52
CA LEU A 111 -12.42 1.54 3.27
C LEU A 111 -13.90 1.77 3.67
N GLY A 112 -14.19 2.84 4.42
CA GLY A 112 -15.53 3.11 4.95
C GLY A 112 -15.94 2.11 6.04
N SER A 113 -14.97 1.63 6.82
CA SER A 113 -15.14 0.71 7.96
C SER A 113 -14.78 1.38 9.28
#